data_AF-A0A2N3DNF3-F1
#
_entry.id   AF-A0A2N3DNF3-F1
#
_cell.length_a   1.000
_cell.length_b   1.000
_cell.length_c   1.000
_cell.angle_alpha   90.00
_cell.angle_beta   90.00
_cell.angle_gamma   90.00
#
_symmetry.space_group_name_H-M   'P 1'
#
loop_
_entity.id
_entity.type
_entity.pdbx_description
1 polymer ?
#
loop_
_entity_poly.entity_id
_entity_poly.type
_entity_poly.pdbx_seq_one_letter_code
_entity_poly.pdbx_strand_id
1 'polypeptide(L)'
;MGEGPMFIVFASLSMPEASLTRLIADTTRAGGVVVFRGFPGGSTKAFADGLKRVVTSEGQEAHLAIDPRLFRAFKVSAAPTFVAAGREYELCDGLDCTSRAPDHDRITGNVTVEYALETFAGGRGPGAGVARVALTQLTKGQ
;
A
#
# COMPACT_ATOMS: atom_id res chain seq x y z
N MET A 1 -3.98 6.47 19.40
CA MET A 1 -2.85 5.55 19.13
C MET A 1 -3.10 5.03 17.73
N GLY A 2 -2.36 5.53 16.76
CA GLY A 2 -2.60 5.23 15.34
C GLY A 2 -1.79 4.02 14.95
N GLU A 3 -2.38 2.82 15.07
CA GLU A 3 -1.81 1.58 14.58
C GLU A 3 -1.74 1.67 13.04
N GLY A 4 -0.54 1.87 12.50
CA GLY A 4 -0.33 1.96 11.05
C GLY A 4 -0.51 0.59 10.37
N PRO A 5 -1.14 0.52 9.19
CA PRO A 5 -1.37 -0.73 8.48
C PRO A 5 -0.04 -1.43 8.19
N MET A 6 0.04 -2.73 8.52
CA MET A 6 1.28 -3.51 8.39
C MET A 6 1.59 -3.92 6.93
N PHE A 7 0.60 -3.86 6.03
CA PHE A 7 0.78 -4.07 4.59
C PHE A 7 0.34 -2.84 3.80
N ILE A 8 1.28 -2.25 3.07
CA ILE A 8 1.14 -0.97 2.38
C ILE A 8 1.50 -1.14 0.91
N VAL A 9 0.61 -0.69 0.03
CA VAL A 9 0.84 -0.73 -1.42
C VAL A 9 0.85 0.69 -1.97
N PHE A 10 2.00 1.13 -2.44
CA PHE A 10 2.17 2.44 -3.02
C PHE A 10 1.76 2.43 -4.48
N ALA A 11 0.74 3.23 -4.81
CA ALA A 11 0.16 3.30 -6.15
C ALA A 11 0.23 4.72 -6.74
N SER A 12 0.01 4.81 -8.05
CA SER A 12 -0.07 6.07 -8.78
C SER A 12 -1.22 6.03 -9.78
N LEU A 13 -1.92 7.16 -9.94
CA LEU A 13 -2.93 7.34 -10.99
C LEU A 13 -2.34 7.40 -12.41
N SER A 14 -1.01 7.44 -12.54
CA SER A 14 -0.33 7.27 -13.82
C SER A 14 -0.28 5.81 -14.29
N MET A 15 -0.69 4.85 -13.46
CA MET A 15 -0.80 3.44 -13.83
C MET A 15 -2.02 3.20 -14.72
N PRO A 16 -2.01 2.13 -15.55
CA PRO A 16 -3.20 1.72 -16.29
C PRO A 16 -4.38 1.43 -15.35
N GLU A 17 -5.59 1.87 -15.74
CA GLU A 17 -6.79 1.74 -14.90
C GLU A 17 -7.05 0.28 -14.51
N ALA A 18 -6.96 -0.66 -15.45
CA ALA A 18 -7.16 -2.08 -15.16
C ALA A 18 -6.20 -2.63 -14.10
N SER A 19 -4.93 -2.23 -14.16
CA SER A 19 -3.92 -2.62 -13.16
C SER A 19 -4.22 -2.00 -11.81
N LEU A 20 -4.62 -0.72 -11.78
CA LEU A 20 -4.93 -0.01 -10.54
C LEU A 20 -6.19 -0.55 -9.86
N THR A 21 -7.26 -0.82 -10.61
CA THR A 21 -8.50 -1.44 -10.11
C THR A 21 -8.18 -2.77 -9.43
N ARG A 22 -7.41 -3.64 -10.11
CA ARG A 22 -7.02 -4.94 -9.54
C ARG A 22 -6.14 -4.78 -8.31
N LEU A 23 -5.16 -3.86 -8.35
CA LEU A 23 -4.28 -3.58 -7.23
C LEU A 23 -5.06 -3.16 -5.99
N ILE A 24 -6.05 -2.26 -6.14
CA ILE A 24 -6.91 -1.80 -5.06
C ILE A 24 -7.75 -2.95 -4.52
N ALA A 25 -8.45 -3.68 -5.38
CA ALA A 25 -9.28 -4.81 -4.97
C ALA A 25 -8.49 -5.89 -4.21
N ASP A 26 -7.34 -6.30 -4.73
CA ASP A 26 -6.51 -7.32 -4.10
C ASP A 26 -5.90 -6.82 -2.78
N THR A 27 -5.45 -5.55 -2.73
CA THR A 27 -4.90 -4.98 -1.49
C THR A 27 -5.96 -4.88 -0.39
N THR A 28 -7.17 -4.42 -0.73
CA THR A 28 -8.31 -4.38 0.19
C THR A 28 -8.67 -5.78 0.71
N ARG A 29 -8.71 -6.78 -0.18
CA ARG A 29 -8.98 -8.19 0.20
C ARG A 29 -7.89 -8.76 1.10
N ALA A 30 -6.63 -8.37 0.90
CA ALA A 30 -5.52 -8.74 1.75
C ALA A 30 -5.50 -8.02 3.11
N GLY A 31 -6.41 -7.05 3.34
CA GLY A 31 -6.45 -6.22 4.54
C GLY A 31 -5.33 -5.16 4.60
N GLY A 32 -4.75 -4.82 3.45
CA GLY A 32 -3.74 -3.77 3.33
C GLY A 32 -4.33 -2.42 2.94
N VAL A 33 -3.48 -1.40 2.92
CA VAL A 33 -3.85 -0.04 2.51
C VAL A 33 -3.07 0.35 1.26
N VAL A 34 -3.78 0.92 0.29
CA VAL A 34 -3.18 1.53 -0.91
C VAL A 34 -2.89 2.99 -0.63
N VAL A 35 -1.64 3.40 -0.77
CA VAL A 35 -1.19 4.76 -0.49
C VAL A 35 -0.82 5.46 -1.79
N PHE A 36 -1.42 6.64 -2.01
CA PHE A 36 -1.06 7.55 -3.09
C PHE A 36 -0.18 8.67 -2.59
N ARG A 37 0.76 9.11 -3.44
CA ARG A 37 1.71 10.16 -3.07
C ARG A 37 1.03 11.52 -2.88
N GLY A 38 -0.05 11.76 -3.60
CA GLY A 38 -0.73 13.04 -3.62
C GLY A 38 -1.72 13.14 -4.77
N PHE A 39 -2.23 14.34 -4.97
CA PHE A 39 -3.19 14.65 -6.01
C PHE A 39 -2.48 14.88 -7.36
N PRO A 40 -2.92 14.23 -8.45
CA PRO A 40 -2.36 14.47 -9.78
C PRO A 40 -2.58 15.94 -10.16
N GLY A 41 -1.51 16.64 -10.51
CA GLY A 41 -1.55 18.07 -10.83
C GLY A 41 -2.03 18.99 -9.71
N GLY A 42 -2.04 18.54 -8.44
CA GLY A 42 -2.57 19.31 -7.32
C GLY A 42 -4.09 19.39 -7.24
N SER A 43 -4.81 18.64 -8.10
CA SER A 43 -6.29 18.68 -8.15
C SER A 43 -6.91 17.50 -7.41
N THR A 44 -7.60 17.81 -6.32
CA THR A 44 -8.43 16.84 -5.57
C THR A 44 -9.55 16.27 -6.43
N LYS A 45 -10.11 17.08 -7.34
CA LYS A 45 -11.13 16.64 -8.29
C LYS A 45 -10.61 15.60 -9.26
N ALA A 46 -9.42 15.82 -9.85
CA ALA A 46 -8.81 14.85 -10.76
C ALA A 46 -8.50 13.53 -10.06
N PHE A 47 -8.10 13.58 -8.78
CA PHE A 47 -7.92 12.39 -7.96
C PHE A 47 -9.23 11.64 -7.73
N ALA A 48 -10.28 12.35 -7.28
CA ALA A 48 -11.59 11.75 -7.04
C ALA A 48 -12.20 11.16 -8.32
N ASP A 49 -12.08 11.84 -9.46
CA ASP A 49 -12.58 11.36 -10.75
C ASP A 49 -11.78 10.15 -11.27
N GLY A 50 -10.49 10.05 -10.92
CA GLY A 50 -9.66 8.87 -11.18
C GLY A 50 -10.04 7.70 -10.28
N LEU A 51 -10.22 7.94 -8.98
CA LEU A 51 -10.65 6.92 -8.03
C LEU A 51 -12.03 6.36 -8.37
N LYS A 52 -13.00 7.20 -8.72
CA LYS A 52 -14.35 6.76 -9.11
C LYS A 52 -14.37 5.78 -10.30
N ARG A 53 -13.32 5.76 -11.13
CA ARG A 53 -13.18 4.81 -12.24
C ARG A 53 -12.62 3.45 -11.83
N VAL A 54 -11.85 3.40 -10.74
CA VAL A 54 -11.12 2.20 -10.30
C VAL A 54 -11.62 1.61 -8.98
N VAL A 55 -12.31 2.41 -8.18
CA VAL A 55 -12.95 2.01 -6.93
C VAL A 55 -14.41 1.72 -7.25
N THR A 56 -14.82 0.49 -6.96
CA THR A 56 -16.19 0.00 -7.24
C THR A 56 -17.03 -0.19 -5.99
N SER A 57 -16.47 0.01 -4.79
CA SER A 57 -17.19 -0.18 -3.51
C SER A 57 -16.62 0.70 -2.40
N GLU A 58 -17.48 1.17 -1.48
CA GLU A 58 -17.07 1.98 -0.31
C GLU A 58 -16.03 1.26 0.58
N GLY A 59 -16.08 -0.08 0.63
CA GLY A 59 -15.09 -0.89 1.34
C GLY A 59 -13.67 -0.78 0.77
N GLN A 60 -13.52 -0.47 -0.52
CA GLN A 60 -12.20 -0.21 -1.11
C GLN A 60 -11.70 1.18 -0.75
N GLU A 61 -12.58 2.18 -0.69
CA GLU A 61 -12.23 3.57 -0.34
C GLU A 61 -11.64 3.67 1.07
N ALA A 62 -12.17 2.88 2.01
CA ALA A 62 -11.66 2.81 3.38
C ALA A 62 -10.19 2.32 3.48
N HIS A 63 -9.69 1.66 2.43
CA HIS A 63 -8.32 1.17 2.35
C HIS A 63 -7.44 2.06 1.46
N LEU A 64 -7.91 3.24 1.06
CA LEU A 64 -7.11 4.21 0.31
C LEU A 64 -6.64 5.32 1.24
N ALA A 65 -5.36 5.67 1.14
CA ALA A 65 -4.77 6.77 1.87
C ALA A 65 -3.94 7.66 0.94
N ILE A 66 -3.83 8.94 1.30
CA ILE A 66 -2.93 9.89 0.62
C ILE A 66 -1.94 10.38 1.66
N ASP A 67 -0.72 9.84 1.62
CA ASP A 67 0.33 10.27 2.54
C ASP A 67 1.70 10.36 1.84
N PRO A 68 2.15 11.56 1.45
CA PRO A 68 3.49 11.74 0.88
C PRO A 68 4.61 11.44 1.87
N ARG A 69 4.35 11.43 3.19
CA ARG A 69 5.34 11.12 4.22
C ARG A 69 5.70 9.63 4.18
N LEU A 70 4.73 8.75 3.95
CA LEU A 70 4.98 7.30 3.79
C LEU A 70 5.89 7.02 2.57
N PHE A 71 5.66 7.70 1.43
CA PHE A 71 6.56 7.59 0.27
C PHE A 71 8.01 7.97 0.61
N ARG A 72 8.21 9.02 1.42
CA ARG A 72 9.55 9.45 1.87
C ARG A 72 10.15 8.48 2.88
N ALA A 73 9.37 8.03 3.85
CA ALA A 73 9.81 7.11 4.90
C ALA A 73 10.30 5.77 4.31
N PHE A 74 9.54 5.20 3.36
CA PHE A 74 9.87 3.94 2.69
C PHE A 74 10.73 4.12 1.43
N LYS A 75 11.20 5.35 1.16
CA LYS A 75 12.04 5.72 0.00
C LYS A 75 11.48 5.18 -1.32
N VAL A 76 10.18 5.33 -1.52
CA VAL A 76 9.46 4.84 -2.70
C VAL A 76 9.55 5.89 -3.81
N SER A 77 10.19 5.53 -4.92
CA SER A 77 10.33 6.39 -6.10
C SER A 77 9.51 5.93 -7.30
N ALA A 78 8.98 4.70 -7.28
CA ALA A 78 8.22 4.10 -8.37
C ALA A 78 6.98 3.37 -7.85
N ALA A 79 5.93 3.32 -8.67
CA ALA A 79 4.70 2.59 -8.42
C ALA A 79 4.47 1.52 -9.50
N PRO A 80 3.91 0.34 -9.16
CA PRO A 80 3.54 -0.05 -7.81
C PRO A 80 4.75 -0.49 -6.97
N THR A 81 4.71 -0.20 -5.67
CA THR A 81 5.65 -0.73 -4.68
C THR A 81 4.89 -1.32 -3.52
N PHE A 82 5.23 -2.54 -3.14
CA PHE A 82 4.62 -3.31 -2.06
C PHE A 82 5.56 -3.28 -0.87
N VAL A 83 5.02 -3.00 0.32
CA VAL A 83 5.77 -2.97 1.57
C VAL A 83 5.01 -3.77 2.62
N ALA A 84 5.70 -4.71 3.25
CA ALA A 84 5.21 -5.42 4.43
C ALA A 84 6.12 -5.07 5.62
N ALA A 85 5.57 -4.39 6.62
CA ALA A 85 6.27 -4.03 7.85
C ALA A 85 6.01 -5.07 8.93
N GLY A 86 7.05 -5.54 9.60
CA GLY A 86 6.92 -6.54 10.68
C GLY A 86 6.40 -6.01 12.01
N ARG A 87 6.26 -4.69 12.12
CA ARG A 87 5.80 -3.99 13.32
C ARG A 87 5.04 -2.73 12.91
N GLU A 88 4.13 -2.31 13.76
CA GLU A 88 3.38 -1.07 13.59
C GLU A 88 4.33 0.12 13.51
N TYR A 89 3.92 1.11 12.74
CA TYR A 89 4.71 2.29 12.46
C TYR A 89 4.02 3.53 12.99
N GLU A 90 4.64 4.18 13.97
CA GLU A 90 4.26 5.51 14.38
C GLU A 90 4.99 6.54 13.49
N LEU A 91 4.20 7.22 12.65
CA LEU A 91 4.65 8.41 11.95
C LEU A 91 4.91 9.50 12.99
N CYS A 92 6.17 9.66 13.36
CA CYS A 92 6.62 10.74 14.21
C CYS A 92 6.23 12.10 13.58
N ASP A 93 5.60 12.97 14.35
CA ASP A 93 4.99 14.24 13.93
C ASP A 93 5.83 15.49 14.30
N GLY A 94 7.03 15.28 14.83
CA GLY A 94 7.97 16.35 15.19
C GLY A 94 8.73 16.95 13.99
N LEU A 95 9.02 18.26 14.06
CA LEU A 95 9.73 19.06 13.05
C LEU A 95 11.11 18.49 12.67
N ASP A 96 11.79 17.80 13.60
CA ASP A 96 13.13 17.21 13.39
C ASP A 96 13.11 15.67 13.31
N CYS A 97 11.92 15.06 13.20
CA CYS A 97 11.82 13.61 13.25
C CYS A 97 12.08 12.98 11.88
N THR A 98 13.22 12.30 11.75
CA THR A 98 13.45 11.38 10.64
C THR A 98 12.77 10.06 10.97
N SER A 99 11.49 9.94 10.58
CA SER A 99 10.69 8.74 10.81
C SER A 99 11.35 7.55 10.07
N ARG A 100 12.21 6.81 10.76
CA ARG A 100 12.89 5.65 10.20
C ARG A 100 11.84 4.57 10.02
N ALA A 101 11.60 4.17 8.77
CA ALA A 101 10.71 3.06 8.48
C ALA A 101 11.15 1.84 9.32
N PRO A 102 10.20 1.07 9.88
CA PRO A 102 10.51 -0.15 10.61
C PRO A 102 11.19 -1.15 9.66
N ASP A 103 11.76 -2.21 10.21
CA ASP A 103 12.26 -3.31 9.36
C ASP A 103 11.08 -3.85 8.54
N HIS A 104 11.26 -3.83 7.23
CA HIS A 104 10.19 -4.10 6.27
C HIS A 104 10.76 -4.82 5.06
N ASP A 105 9.91 -5.61 4.42
CA ASP A 105 10.17 -6.15 3.11
C ASP A 105 9.57 -5.23 2.06
N ARG A 106 10.27 -5.10 0.92
CA ARG A 106 9.83 -4.24 -0.18
C ARG A 106 10.05 -4.90 -1.53
N ILE A 107 9.04 -4.83 -2.39
CA ILE A 107 9.11 -5.22 -3.80
C ILE A 107 8.60 -4.05 -4.63
N THR A 108 9.38 -3.64 -5.63
CA THR A 108 8.99 -2.63 -6.60
C THR A 108 8.95 -3.27 -7.98
N GLY A 109 7.86 -3.08 -8.70
CA GLY A 109 7.70 -3.62 -10.05
C GLY A 109 6.26 -3.98 -10.38
N ASN A 110 5.99 -4.22 -11.66
CA ASN A 110 4.66 -4.60 -12.15
C ASN A 110 4.36 -6.07 -11.82
N VAL A 111 4.13 -6.36 -10.54
CA VAL A 111 3.77 -7.68 -10.02
C VAL A 111 2.40 -7.62 -9.34
N THR A 112 1.79 -8.79 -9.10
CA THR A 112 0.51 -8.88 -8.39
C THR A 112 0.71 -8.76 -6.88
N VAL A 113 -0.36 -8.38 -6.15
CA VAL A 113 -0.38 -8.38 -4.68
C VAL A 113 -0.06 -9.78 -4.14
N GLU A 114 -0.67 -10.81 -4.73
CA GLU A 114 -0.42 -12.22 -4.40
C GLU A 114 1.06 -12.58 -4.50
N TYR A 115 1.69 -12.28 -5.64
CA TYR A 115 3.12 -12.55 -5.84
C TYR A 115 4.00 -11.84 -4.81
N ALA A 116 3.71 -10.58 -4.50
CA ALA A 116 4.46 -9.83 -3.50
C ALA A 116 4.32 -10.48 -2.11
N LEU A 117 3.10 -10.86 -1.72
CA LEU A 117 2.83 -11.52 -0.44
C LEU A 117 3.46 -12.91 -0.33
N GLU A 118 3.39 -13.73 -1.38
CA GLU A 118 4.07 -15.03 -1.45
C GLU A 118 5.58 -14.88 -1.30
N THR A 119 6.16 -13.90 -2.01
CA THR A 119 7.59 -13.62 -1.96
C THR A 119 8.01 -13.20 -0.56
N PHE A 120 7.26 -12.32 0.10
CA PHE A 120 7.54 -11.90 1.48
C PHE A 120 7.36 -13.05 2.48
N ALA A 121 6.30 -13.84 2.34
CA ALA A 121 6.02 -15.00 3.19
C ALA A 121 7.10 -16.09 3.07
N GLY A 122 7.64 -16.31 1.87
CA GLY A 122 8.72 -17.26 1.58
C GLY A 122 10.12 -16.74 1.94
N GLY A 123 10.34 -15.43 1.87
CA GLY A 123 11.63 -14.79 2.10
C GLY A 123 12.11 -14.80 3.56
N ARG A 124 11.22 -15.09 4.53
CA ARG A 124 11.50 -15.01 5.99
C ARG A 124 12.05 -13.65 6.44
N GLY A 125 11.71 -12.60 5.71
CA GLY A 125 12.03 -11.22 6.07
C GLY A 125 11.18 -10.70 7.24
N PRO A 126 11.46 -9.48 7.73
CA PRO A 126 10.73 -8.86 8.83
C PRO A 126 9.21 -8.79 8.60
N GLY A 127 8.75 -8.65 7.35
CA GLY A 127 7.34 -8.61 6.97
C GLY A 127 6.70 -9.98 6.72
N ALA A 128 7.44 -11.09 6.84
CA ALA A 128 6.95 -12.41 6.45
C ALA A 128 5.72 -12.88 7.24
N GLY A 129 5.64 -12.55 8.54
CA GLY A 129 4.48 -12.88 9.37
C GLY A 129 3.21 -12.17 8.90
N VAL A 130 3.33 -10.87 8.63
CA VAL A 130 2.24 -10.04 8.10
C VAL A 130 1.85 -10.50 6.70
N ALA A 131 2.83 -10.79 5.85
CA ALA A 131 2.58 -11.27 4.51
C ALA A 131 1.79 -12.59 4.48
N ARG A 132 2.07 -13.52 5.40
CA ARG A 132 1.29 -14.76 5.55
C ARG A 132 -0.17 -14.50 5.93
N VAL A 133 -0.40 -13.58 6.86
CA VAL A 133 -1.77 -13.20 7.29
C VAL A 133 -2.51 -12.56 6.12
N ALA A 134 -1.90 -11.57 5.47
CA ALA A 134 -2.46 -10.88 4.32
C ALA A 134 -2.72 -11.82 3.14
N LEU A 135 -1.81 -12.77 2.86
CA LEU A 135 -1.99 -13.80 1.83
C LEU A 135 -3.19 -14.70 2.15
N THR A 136 -3.31 -15.11 3.42
CA THR A 136 -4.45 -15.94 3.86
C THR A 136 -5.77 -15.19 3.64
N GLN A 137 -5.85 -13.90 3.97
CA GLN A 137 -7.03 -13.08 3.73
C GLN A 137 -7.34 -12.94 2.24
N LEU A 138 -6.30 -12.70 1.42
CA LEU A 138 -6.43 -12.61 -0.03
C LEU A 138 -6.99 -13.90 -0.65
N THR A 139 -6.58 -15.08 -0.16
CA THR A 139 -7.07 -16.37 -0.65
C THR A 139 -8.48 -16.71 -0.16
N LYS A 140 -8.87 -16.24 1.04
CA LYS A 140 -10.21 -16.49 1.60
C LYS A 140 -11.34 -15.73 0.90
N GLY A 141 -11.00 -14.61 0.27
CA GLY A 141 -11.95 -13.81 -0.50
C GLY A 141 -12.01 -14.16 -2.00
N GLN A 142 -11.42 -15.28 -2.45
CA GLN A 142 -11.62 -15.85 -3.79
C GLN A 142 -12.82 -16.81 -3.77
#